data_AF-A0A1I5FHT9-F1
#
_entry.id   AF-A0A1I5FHT9-F1
#
_cell.length_a   1.000
_cell.length_b   1.000
_cell.length_c   1.000
_cell.angle_alpha   90.00
_cell.angle_beta   90.00
_cell.angle_gamma   90.00
#
_symmetry.space_group_name_H-M   'P 1'
#
loop_
_entity.id
_entity.type
_entity.pdbx_description
1 polymer ?
#
loop_
_entity_poly.entity_id
_entity_poly.type
_entity_poly.pdbx_seq_one_letter_code
_entity_poly.pdbx_strand_id
1 'polypeptide(L)'
;MIFNRIKNSTLKIKNNTLDSGRNVKMDRMVYYLEIKKEIEELLKLQDRYFAMYQVYTDPIQRKITPEIRNTIIEQSLTCGQEEADKILSNLKKQEMPFDIYRLIQEYGILIREEDRDDSLNYIYFGAFEEPGTITLYIDNIRKGEELIREYKIKELLNINLKEVVLAHEIFHYIEARNKKLFVNQYRIKLWKLGPYTHTSLLSCTSEIAGMAFAKRLLGLNFSPNVLDVLLLYPHDRNEAKYIYKQIMDNEVNIN
;
A
#
# COMPACT_ATOMS: atom_id res chain seq x y z
N MET A 1 0.60 -8.59 3.78
CA MET A 1 -0.41 -7.59 3.39
C MET A 1 0.04 -6.92 2.09
N ILE A 2 -0.87 -6.51 1.19
CA ILE A 2 -0.63 -6.13 -0.22
C ILE A 2 0.16 -4.82 -0.30
N PHE A 3 1.45 -4.94 -0.04
CA PHE A 3 2.47 -4.43 -0.94
C PHE A 3 2.65 -5.50 -2.03
N ASN A 4 1.92 -5.33 -3.14
CA ASN A 4 2.00 -6.08 -4.40
C ASN A 4 2.22 -7.61 -4.32
N ARG A 5 1.10 -8.34 -4.27
CA ARG A 5 1.03 -9.74 -4.69
C ARG A 5 1.17 -9.84 -6.22
N ILE A 6 2.38 -10.01 -6.76
CA ILE A 6 2.56 -10.07 -8.23
C ILE A 6 3.45 -11.23 -8.63
N LYS A 7 2.89 -12.14 -9.43
CA LYS A 7 3.64 -13.24 -10.03
C LYS A 7 4.73 -12.69 -10.97
N ASN A 8 5.97 -13.05 -10.68
CA ASN A 8 7.08 -12.91 -11.60
C ASN A 8 6.80 -13.71 -12.88
N SER A 9 6.36 -13.04 -13.95
CA SER A 9 6.31 -13.66 -15.28
C SER A 9 7.63 -13.37 -15.98
N THR A 10 8.63 -14.21 -15.72
CA THR A 10 9.91 -14.19 -16.45
C THR A 10 9.69 -14.48 -17.93
N LEU A 11 9.44 -13.43 -18.72
CA LEU A 11 9.71 -13.43 -20.15
C LEU A 11 11.18 -13.00 -20.33
N LYS A 12 12.03 -13.98 -20.59
CA LYS A 12 13.42 -13.79 -21.04
C LYS A 12 13.43 -12.86 -22.26
N ILE A 13 13.80 -11.60 -22.08
CA ILE A 13 14.20 -10.74 -23.19
C ILE A 13 15.68 -11.00 -23.45
N LYS A 14 15.96 -11.61 -24.61
CA LYS A 14 17.33 -11.78 -25.11
C LYS A 14 17.94 -10.40 -25.33
N ASN A 15 19.10 -10.17 -24.71
CA ASN A 15 20.00 -9.07 -25.03
C ASN A 15 20.35 -9.11 -26.53
N ASN A 16 20.09 -8.01 -27.24
CA ASN A 16 20.76 -7.71 -28.48
C ASN A 16 21.46 -6.35 -28.35
N THR A 17 22.68 -6.35 -28.85
CA THR A 17 23.76 -5.39 -28.70
C THR A 17 23.59 -4.10 -29.52
N LEU A 18 24.18 -3.03 -28.97
CA LEU A 18 24.73 -1.83 -29.63
C LEU A 18 23.75 -0.91 -30.37
N ASP A 19 23.27 0.13 -29.67
CA ASP A 19 22.94 1.40 -30.32
C ASP A 19 23.28 2.61 -29.42
N SER A 20 23.75 3.64 -30.11
CA SER A 20 24.40 4.88 -29.73
C SER A 20 23.81 5.66 -28.55
N GLY A 21 24.68 6.23 -27.70
CA GLY A 21 24.34 7.00 -26.48
C GLY A 21 23.48 8.26 -26.63
N ARG A 22 22.93 8.55 -27.83
CA ARG A 22 21.87 9.54 -28.06
C ARG A 22 20.48 8.93 -27.88
N ASN A 23 20.24 7.69 -28.35
CA ASN A 23 18.97 6.97 -28.16
C ASN A 23 18.76 6.62 -26.68
N VAL A 24 19.81 6.17 -25.98
CA VAL A 24 19.75 5.88 -24.54
C VAL A 24 19.39 7.13 -23.69
N LYS A 25 19.85 8.32 -24.09
CA LYS A 25 19.52 9.58 -23.39
C LYS A 25 18.09 10.04 -23.68
N MET A 26 17.64 9.92 -24.92
CA MET A 26 16.26 10.25 -25.30
C MET A 26 15.27 9.31 -24.62
N ASP A 27 15.52 8.00 -24.65
CA ASP A 27 14.73 6.99 -23.96
C ASP A 27 14.68 7.30 -22.46
N ARG A 28 15.84 7.54 -21.83
CA ARG A 28 15.89 7.87 -20.39
C ARG A 28 15.14 9.18 -20.05
N MET A 29 15.11 10.16 -20.95
CA MET A 29 14.39 11.43 -20.76
C MET A 29 12.88 11.32 -21.01
N VAL A 30 12.44 10.50 -21.97
CA VAL A 30 11.02 10.16 -22.17
C VAL A 30 10.51 9.40 -20.94
N TYR A 31 11.26 8.40 -20.45
CA TYR A 31 10.92 7.67 -19.24
C TYR A 31 10.91 8.55 -17.98
N TYR A 32 11.79 9.54 -17.91
CA TYR A 32 11.81 10.52 -16.82
C TYR A 32 10.49 11.29 -16.71
N LEU A 33 9.92 11.67 -17.84
CA LEU A 33 8.66 12.41 -17.87
C LEU A 33 7.46 11.51 -17.54
N GLU A 34 7.52 10.22 -17.86
CA GLU A 34 6.44 9.27 -17.60
C GLU A 34 6.26 8.98 -16.10
N ILE A 35 7.30 8.50 -15.40
CA ILE A 35 7.17 8.09 -13.98
C ILE A 35 6.73 9.26 -13.12
N LYS A 36 7.38 10.42 -13.29
CA LYS A 36 7.04 11.63 -12.55
C LYS A 36 5.57 11.99 -12.75
N LYS A 37 5.11 12.03 -14.00
CA LYS A 37 3.73 12.37 -14.34
C LYS A 37 2.74 11.39 -13.72
N GLU A 38 2.99 10.09 -13.85
CA GLU A 38 2.10 9.06 -13.31
C GLU A 38 1.97 9.18 -11.78
N ILE A 39 3.07 9.37 -11.06
CA ILE A 39 3.03 9.57 -9.61
C ILE A 39 2.32 10.89 -9.25
N GLU A 40 2.60 11.99 -9.96
CA GLU A 40 1.92 13.29 -9.74
C GLU A 40 0.41 13.25 -10.01
N GLU A 41 -0.06 12.36 -10.89
CA GLU A 41 -1.48 12.10 -11.12
C GLU A 41 -2.08 11.27 -9.99
N LEU A 42 -1.43 10.17 -9.59
CA LEU A 42 -1.88 9.33 -8.48
C LEU A 42 -1.97 10.13 -7.16
N LEU A 43 -1.04 11.06 -6.92
CA LEU A 43 -1.03 11.93 -5.74
C LEU A 43 -2.28 12.82 -5.63
N LYS A 44 -3.01 13.05 -6.72
CA LYS A 44 -4.25 13.86 -6.75
C LYS A 44 -5.51 13.03 -6.51
N LEU A 45 -5.41 11.71 -6.56
CA LEU A 45 -6.56 10.82 -6.43
C LEU A 45 -7.05 10.74 -4.98
N GLN A 46 -8.36 10.56 -4.84
CA GLN A 46 -9.00 10.23 -3.57
C GLN A 46 -8.73 8.78 -3.17
N ASP A 47 -8.71 8.50 -1.86
CA ASP A 47 -8.43 7.17 -1.30
C ASP A 47 -9.37 6.09 -1.86
N ARG A 48 -10.60 6.46 -2.20
CA ARG A 48 -11.62 5.56 -2.74
C ARG A 48 -11.19 4.89 -4.05
N TYR A 49 -10.45 5.57 -4.93
CA TYR A 49 -10.02 4.98 -6.20
C TYR A 49 -8.96 3.90 -6.00
N PHE A 50 -8.03 4.12 -5.07
CA PHE A 50 -7.09 3.09 -4.64
C PHE A 50 -7.79 1.91 -3.95
N ALA A 51 -8.76 2.19 -3.09
CA ALA A 51 -9.54 1.15 -2.42
C ALA A 51 -10.30 0.27 -3.42
N MET A 52 -10.79 0.83 -4.53
CA MET A 52 -11.41 0.06 -5.60
C MET A 52 -10.45 -0.87 -6.32
N TYR A 53 -9.23 -0.41 -6.59
CA TYR A 53 -8.17 -1.27 -7.10
C TYR A 53 -7.87 -2.41 -6.13
N GLN A 54 -7.73 -2.13 -4.83
CA GLN A 54 -7.49 -3.17 -3.82
C GLN A 54 -8.62 -4.21 -3.78
N VAL A 55 -9.89 -3.79 -3.89
CA VAL A 55 -11.03 -4.72 -4.01
C VAL A 55 -10.93 -5.57 -5.29
N TYR A 56 -10.53 -4.98 -6.42
CA TYR A 56 -10.38 -5.70 -7.69
C TYR A 56 -9.30 -6.78 -7.62
N THR A 57 -8.23 -6.54 -6.86
CA THR A 57 -7.14 -7.51 -6.66
C THR A 57 -7.43 -8.59 -5.61
N ASP A 58 -8.55 -8.51 -4.89
CA ASP A 58 -8.88 -9.49 -3.86
C ASP A 58 -9.14 -10.89 -4.48
N PRO A 59 -8.61 -11.98 -3.91
CA PRO A 59 -8.77 -13.33 -4.46
C PRO A 59 -10.22 -13.76 -4.69
N ILE A 60 -11.17 -13.20 -3.93
CA ILE A 60 -12.59 -13.51 -4.04
C ILE A 60 -13.42 -12.35 -4.60
N GLN A 61 -12.79 -11.41 -5.34
CA GLN A 61 -13.45 -10.24 -5.94
C GLN A 61 -14.73 -10.57 -6.72
N ARG A 62 -14.78 -11.74 -7.38
CA ARG A 62 -15.95 -12.19 -8.16
C ARG A 62 -17.22 -12.35 -7.32
N LYS A 63 -17.11 -12.41 -6.00
CA LYS A 63 -18.22 -12.50 -5.04
C LYS A 63 -18.65 -11.14 -4.50
N ILE A 64 -17.89 -10.08 -4.77
CA ILE A 64 -18.10 -8.72 -4.25
C ILE A 64 -19.00 -7.97 -5.23
N THR A 65 -20.29 -7.85 -4.89
CA THR A 65 -21.26 -7.05 -5.68
C THR A 65 -20.95 -5.55 -5.58
N PRO A 66 -21.48 -4.71 -6.48
CA PRO A 66 -21.29 -3.25 -6.40
C PRO A 66 -21.74 -2.64 -5.06
N GLU A 67 -22.83 -3.14 -4.47
CA GLU A 67 -23.33 -2.67 -3.18
C GLU A 67 -22.37 -3.04 -2.05
N ILE A 68 -21.94 -4.31 -2.03
CA ILE A 68 -20.95 -4.78 -1.05
C ILE A 68 -19.65 -3.97 -1.18
N ARG A 69 -19.18 -3.75 -2.40
CA ARG A 69 -17.97 -2.99 -2.70
C ARG A 69 -17.99 -1.62 -2.03
N ASN A 70 -19.08 -0.87 -2.22
CA ASN A 70 -19.20 0.46 -1.62
C ASN A 70 -19.19 0.39 -0.09
N THR A 71 -19.90 -0.58 0.50
CA THR A 71 -19.92 -0.76 1.96
C THR A 71 -18.53 -1.09 2.51
N ILE A 72 -17.82 -2.06 1.93
CA ILE A 72 -16.53 -2.49 2.46
C ILE A 72 -15.47 -1.41 2.30
N ILE A 73 -15.51 -0.61 1.23
CA ILE A 73 -14.56 0.49 1.04
C ILE A 73 -14.78 1.55 2.11
N GLU A 74 -16.01 2.07 2.24
CA GLU A 74 -16.30 3.15 3.21
C GLU A 74 -16.01 2.69 4.65
N GLN A 75 -16.44 1.48 5.01
CA GLN A 75 -16.23 0.96 6.37
C GLN A 75 -14.77 0.64 6.67
N SER A 76 -13.97 0.20 5.68
CA SER A 76 -12.53 -0.02 5.88
C SER A 76 -11.76 1.29 6.01
N LEU A 77 -12.06 2.28 5.15
CA LEU A 77 -11.47 3.62 5.24
C LEU A 77 -11.76 4.23 6.62
N THR A 78 -13.02 4.16 7.06
CA THR A 78 -13.45 4.67 8.37
C THR A 78 -12.76 3.92 9.51
N CYS A 79 -12.69 2.59 9.44
CA CYS A 79 -12.01 1.77 10.44
C CYS A 79 -10.55 2.18 10.65
N GLY A 80 -9.79 2.38 9.56
CA GLY A 80 -8.41 2.84 9.65
C GLY A 80 -8.28 4.25 10.25
N GLN A 81 -9.14 5.18 9.81
CA GLN A 81 -9.15 6.55 10.31
C GLN A 81 -9.49 6.63 11.80
N GLU A 82 -10.47 5.87 12.26
CA GLU A 82 -10.89 5.84 13.67
C GLU A 82 -9.80 5.29 14.59
N GLU A 83 -9.05 4.26 14.17
CA GLU A 83 -7.92 3.75 14.96
C GLU A 83 -6.79 4.78 15.05
N ALA A 84 -6.49 5.51 13.97
CA ALA A 84 -5.52 6.59 14.00
C ALA A 84 -5.99 7.75 14.91
N ASP A 85 -7.28 8.11 14.82
CA ASP A 85 -7.87 9.17 15.65
C ASP A 85 -7.85 8.86 17.14
N LYS A 86 -7.95 7.58 17.53
CA LYS A 86 -7.79 7.16 18.94
C LYS A 86 -6.39 7.48 19.45
N ILE A 87 -5.36 7.17 18.66
CA ILE A 87 -3.96 7.46 19.01
C ILE A 87 -3.75 8.98 19.10
N LEU A 88 -4.12 9.71 18.05
CA LEU A 88 -3.95 11.16 17.99
C LEU A 88 -4.70 11.89 19.12
N SER A 89 -5.92 11.44 19.45
CA SER A 89 -6.70 12.00 20.54
C SER A 89 -6.07 11.75 21.91
N ASN A 90 -5.47 10.57 22.13
CA ASN A 90 -4.77 10.26 23.36
C ASN A 90 -3.50 11.10 23.51
N LEU A 91 -2.72 11.25 22.45
CA LEU A 91 -1.54 12.13 22.42
C LEU A 91 -1.92 13.58 22.72
N LYS A 92 -2.99 14.09 22.10
CA LYS A 92 -3.50 15.44 22.34
C LYS A 92 -3.91 15.65 23.81
N LYS A 93 -4.58 14.67 24.43
CA LYS A 93 -4.95 14.74 25.86
C LYS A 93 -3.74 14.77 26.80
N GLN A 94 -2.63 14.18 26.37
CA GLN A 94 -1.37 14.16 27.11
C GLN A 94 -0.47 15.37 26.77
N GLU A 95 -0.91 16.27 25.88
CA GLU A 95 -0.12 17.38 25.34
C GLU A 95 1.22 16.91 24.72
N MET A 96 1.23 15.70 24.16
CA MET A 96 2.42 15.07 23.59
C MET A 96 2.45 15.20 22.07
N PRO A 97 3.59 15.58 21.46
CA PRO A 97 3.74 15.57 20.02
C PRO A 97 3.71 14.14 19.49
N PHE A 98 3.27 13.97 18.25
CA PHE A 98 3.32 12.68 17.56
C PHE A 98 4.77 12.27 17.28
N ASP A 99 5.09 11.03 17.63
CA ASP A 99 6.35 10.36 17.33
C ASP A 99 6.06 8.86 17.15
N ILE A 100 6.27 8.35 15.94
CA ILE A 100 5.98 6.96 15.59
C ILE A 100 6.93 5.98 16.29
N TYR A 101 8.18 6.35 16.54
CA TYR A 101 9.13 5.46 17.21
C TYR A 101 8.81 5.34 18.70
N ARG A 102 8.32 6.42 19.32
CA ARG A 102 7.78 6.35 20.68
C ARG A 102 6.56 5.44 20.74
N LEU A 103 5.63 5.56 19.77
CA LEU A 103 4.45 4.69 19.69
C LEU A 103 4.85 3.21 19.57
N ILE A 104 5.84 2.89 18.74
CA ILE A 104 6.39 1.53 18.59
C ILE A 104 6.95 1.01 19.92
N GLN A 105 7.70 1.84 20.65
CA GLN A 105 8.24 1.49 21.97
C GLN A 105 7.12 1.25 22.99
N GLU A 106 6.12 2.12 23.06
CA GLU A 106 4.96 1.99 23.94
C GLU A 106 4.16 0.71 23.65
N TYR A 107 4.06 0.32 22.38
CA TYR A 107 3.40 -0.92 21.97
C TYR A 107 4.29 -2.17 22.15
N GLY A 108 5.56 -2.00 22.52
CA GLY A 108 6.51 -3.10 22.63
C GLY A 108 6.74 -3.82 21.30
N ILE A 109 6.65 -3.09 20.18
CA ILE A 109 6.89 -3.62 18.84
C ILE A 109 8.40 -3.68 18.59
N LEU A 110 8.87 -4.81 18.07
CA LEU A 110 10.26 -5.00 17.65
C LEU A 110 10.41 -4.61 16.18
N ILE A 111 11.35 -3.72 15.87
CA ILE A 111 11.71 -3.40 14.48
C ILE A 111 12.92 -4.23 14.06
N ARG A 112 12.83 -4.88 12.91
CA ARG A 112 13.96 -5.49 12.20
C ARG A 112 14.17 -4.80 10.87
N GLU A 113 15.41 -4.72 10.43
CA GLU A 113 15.77 -4.24 9.11
C GLU A 113 16.46 -5.36 8.35
N GLU A 114 15.99 -5.63 7.13
CA GLU A 114 16.55 -6.63 6.24
C GLU A 114 16.85 -6.02 4.87
N ASP A 115 17.99 -6.39 4.28
CA ASP A 115 18.41 -5.85 2.98
C ASP A 115 17.61 -6.49 1.83
N ARG A 116 17.21 -7.77 1.93
CA ARG A 116 16.49 -8.46 0.86
C ARG A 116 15.39 -9.35 1.41
N ASP A 117 14.25 -9.32 0.72
CA ASP A 117 13.37 -10.47 0.67
C ASP A 117 13.89 -11.44 -0.40
N ASP A 118 14.39 -12.60 0.00
CA ASP A 118 14.79 -13.69 -0.91
C ASP A 118 13.57 -14.51 -1.40
N SER A 119 12.34 -14.07 -1.10
CA SER A 119 11.14 -14.69 -1.67
C SER A 119 11.03 -14.35 -3.17
N LEU A 120 11.27 -15.37 -4.00
CA LEU A 120 11.36 -15.31 -5.47
C LEU A 120 10.13 -14.74 -6.22
N ASN A 121 9.07 -14.27 -5.54
CA ASN A 121 7.79 -13.91 -6.16
C ASN A 121 7.09 -12.65 -5.62
N TYR A 122 7.58 -11.94 -4.59
CA TYR A 122 6.88 -10.78 -4.03
C TYR A 122 7.86 -9.67 -3.62
N ILE A 123 7.41 -8.41 -3.63
CA ILE A 123 8.24 -7.27 -3.18
C ILE A 123 7.55 -6.65 -1.97
N TYR A 124 8.08 -6.95 -0.79
CA TYR A 124 7.63 -6.35 0.46
C TYR A 124 8.51 -5.13 0.80
N PHE A 125 7.92 -4.15 1.48
CA PHE A 125 8.63 -2.99 2.04
C PHE A 125 8.57 -3.01 3.56
N GLY A 126 7.47 -3.54 4.10
CA GLY A 126 7.28 -3.90 5.48
C GLY A 126 6.56 -5.25 5.58
N ALA A 127 6.73 -5.90 6.72
CA ALA A 127 5.90 -7.04 7.11
C ALA A 127 5.73 -7.07 8.62
N PHE A 128 4.47 -7.08 9.07
CA PHE A 128 4.11 -7.41 10.43
C PHE A 128 3.99 -8.93 10.64
N GLU A 129 4.62 -9.41 11.70
CA GLU A 129 4.55 -10.78 12.17
C GLU A 129 4.08 -10.83 13.62
N GLU A 130 3.08 -11.68 13.89
CA GLU A 130 2.65 -11.97 15.25
C GLU A 130 3.79 -12.64 16.06
N PRO A 131 3.96 -12.29 17.35
CA PRO A 131 3.07 -11.43 18.12
C PRO A 131 3.36 -9.92 17.98
N GLY A 132 4.47 -9.46 17.41
CA GLY A 132 4.87 -8.05 17.59
C GLY A 132 6.11 -7.58 16.85
N THR A 133 6.49 -8.23 15.74
CA THR A 133 7.68 -7.86 14.97
C THR A 133 7.26 -7.15 13.69
N ILE A 134 7.90 -6.03 13.37
CA ILE A 134 7.83 -5.39 12.06
C ILE A 134 9.20 -5.50 11.41
N THR A 135 9.27 -6.19 10.27
CA THR A 135 10.47 -6.24 9.42
C THR A 135 10.34 -5.20 8.32
N LEU A 136 11.37 -4.37 8.15
CA LEU A 136 11.47 -3.37 7.08
C LEU A 136 12.50 -3.82 6.06
N TYR A 137 12.11 -3.85 4.79
CA TYR A 137 13.01 -4.21 3.69
C TYR A 137 13.69 -2.96 3.13
N ILE A 138 14.83 -2.62 3.72
CA ILE A 138 15.44 -1.29 3.59
C ILE A 138 15.94 -1.01 2.17
N ASP A 139 16.42 -2.00 1.43
CA ASP A 139 16.87 -1.77 0.04
C ASP A 139 15.72 -1.32 -0.86
N ASN A 140 14.52 -1.86 -0.65
CA ASN A 140 13.35 -1.51 -1.46
C ASN A 140 12.88 -0.09 -1.15
N ILE A 141 12.92 0.31 0.13
CA ILE A 141 12.65 1.67 0.57
C ILE A 141 13.69 2.65 -0.01
N ARG A 142 14.99 2.32 0.08
CA ARG A 142 16.09 3.13 -0.46
C ARG A 142 15.95 3.37 -1.96
N LYS A 143 15.63 2.32 -2.74
CA LYS A 143 15.37 2.44 -4.19
C LYS A 143 14.22 3.39 -4.49
N GLY A 144 13.17 3.36 -3.68
CA GLY A 144 12.05 4.30 -3.74
C GLY A 144 12.48 5.75 -3.50
N GLU A 145 13.25 5.99 -2.45
CA GLU A 145 13.77 7.33 -2.13
C GLU A 145 14.74 7.85 -3.21
N GLU A 146 15.58 6.98 -3.76
CA GLU A 146 16.45 7.31 -4.90
C GLU A 146 15.63 7.74 -6.10
N LEU A 147 14.56 7.00 -6.40
CA LEU A 147 13.63 7.30 -7.48
C LEU A 147 12.94 8.67 -7.27
N ILE A 148 12.46 8.96 -6.06
CA ILE A 148 11.89 10.28 -5.71
C ILE A 148 12.90 11.40 -5.96
N ARG A 149 14.16 11.21 -5.52
CA ARG A 149 15.23 12.20 -5.68
C ARG A 149 15.62 12.39 -7.15
N GLU A 150 15.77 11.30 -7.89
CA GLU A 150 16.13 11.30 -9.31
C GLU A 150 15.09 12.08 -10.13
N TYR A 151 13.80 11.76 -9.93
CA TYR A 151 12.70 12.36 -10.69
C TYR A 151 12.18 13.69 -10.12
N LYS A 152 12.66 14.11 -8.95
CA LYS A 152 12.27 15.36 -8.26
C LYS A 152 10.76 15.47 -8.07
N ILE A 153 10.16 14.41 -7.51
CA ILE A 153 8.73 14.36 -7.16
C ILE A 153 8.55 15.16 -5.86
N LYS A 154 8.14 16.43 -5.99
CA LYS A 154 8.26 17.43 -4.93
C LYS A 154 7.47 17.07 -3.68
N GLU A 155 6.27 16.53 -3.88
CA GLU A 155 5.30 16.14 -2.86
C GLU A 155 5.84 15.04 -1.95
N LEU A 156 6.78 14.22 -2.44
CA LEU A 156 7.35 13.09 -1.72
C LEU A 156 8.76 13.35 -1.16
N LEU A 157 9.44 14.44 -1.57
CA LEU A 157 10.82 14.72 -1.15
C LEU A 157 11.01 14.85 0.37
N ASN A 158 9.97 15.31 1.09
CA ASN A 158 10.01 15.51 2.54
C ASN A 158 9.26 14.41 3.31
N ILE A 159 8.82 13.36 2.62
CA ILE A 159 8.10 12.25 3.26
C ILE A 159 9.11 11.19 3.69
N ASN A 160 9.04 10.80 4.96
CA ASN A 160 9.81 9.67 5.46
C ASN A 160 9.11 8.36 5.07
N LEU A 161 9.54 7.74 3.97
CA LEU A 161 8.92 6.50 3.47
C LEU A 161 8.93 5.37 4.50
N LYS A 162 9.98 5.29 5.32
CA LYS A 162 10.08 4.31 6.41
C LYS A 162 8.94 4.48 7.40
N GLU A 163 8.59 5.71 7.75
CA GLU A 163 7.49 5.98 8.68
C GLU A 163 6.13 5.65 8.07
N VAL A 164 5.96 5.84 6.76
CA VAL A 164 4.74 5.42 6.06
C VAL A 164 4.56 3.91 6.12
N VAL A 165 5.61 3.15 5.83
CA VAL A 165 5.61 1.68 5.94
C VAL A 165 5.36 1.26 7.39
N LEU A 166 6.06 1.85 8.36
CA LEU A 166 5.85 1.56 9.78
C LEU A 166 4.41 1.84 10.22
N ALA A 167 3.82 2.96 9.81
CA ALA A 167 2.45 3.30 10.18
C ALA A 167 1.45 2.27 9.63
N HIS A 168 1.66 1.81 8.40
CA HIS A 168 0.86 0.73 7.82
C HIS A 168 0.98 -0.57 8.65
N GLU A 169 2.20 -1.00 8.97
CA GLU A 169 2.41 -2.24 9.74
C GLU A 169 1.94 -2.13 11.21
N ILE A 170 1.96 -0.93 11.80
CA ILE A 170 1.36 -0.67 13.13
C ILE A 170 -0.15 -0.92 13.10
N PHE A 171 -0.85 -0.61 12.00
CA PHE A 171 -2.26 -0.97 11.88
C PHE A 171 -2.47 -2.48 11.98
N HIS A 172 -1.65 -3.28 11.31
CA HIS A 172 -1.76 -4.74 11.39
C HIS A 172 -1.44 -5.29 12.78
N TYR A 173 -0.52 -4.65 13.51
CA TYR A 173 -0.33 -4.95 14.94
C TYR A 173 -1.60 -4.71 15.77
N ILE A 174 -2.30 -3.59 15.54
CA ILE A 174 -3.57 -3.25 16.22
C ILE A 174 -4.67 -4.23 15.81
N GLU A 175 -4.76 -4.53 14.51
CA GLU A 175 -5.71 -5.46 13.92
C GLU A 175 -5.61 -6.85 14.54
N ALA A 176 -4.41 -7.40 14.66
CA ALA A 176 -4.18 -8.71 15.27
C ALA A 176 -4.69 -8.80 16.73
N ARG A 177 -4.71 -7.67 17.45
CA ARG A 177 -5.11 -7.59 18.86
C ARG A 177 -6.56 -7.21 19.07
N ASN A 178 -7.20 -6.56 18.10
CA ASN A 178 -8.55 -6.04 18.25
C ASN A 178 -9.55 -6.80 17.37
N LYS A 179 -10.11 -7.88 17.92
CA LYS A 179 -11.14 -8.66 17.24
C LYS A 179 -12.39 -7.86 16.88
N LYS A 180 -12.64 -6.71 17.50
CA LYS A 180 -13.86 -5.90 17.29
C LYS A 180 -13.78 -4.98 16.08
N LEU A 181 -12.60 -4.83 15.45
CA LEU A 181 -12.48 -4.02 14.24
C LEU A 181 -13.39 -4.54 13.13
N PHE A 182 -13.90 -3.62 12.31
CA PHE A 182 -14.70 -3.96 11.14
C PHE A 182 -14.01 -5.00 10.26
N VAL A 183 -12.72 -4.80 9.98
CA VAL A 183 -11.89 -5.69 9.13
C VAL A 183 -11.78 -7.11 9.67
N ASN A 184 -11.90 -7.30 11.00
CA ASN A 184 -11.89 -8.61 11.66
C ASN A 184 -13.28 -9.27 11.77
N GLN A 185 -14.35 -8.46 11.73
CA GLN A 185 -15.73 -8.90 11.91
C GLN A 185 -16.45 -9.15 10.59
N TYR A 186 -16.16 -8.37 9.55
CA TYR A 186 -16.86 -8.47 8.28
C TYR A 186 -16.58 -9.83 7.62
N ARG A 187 -17.65 -10.54 7.24
CA ARG A 187 -17.54 -11.81 6.52
C ARG A 187 -18.45 -11.80 5.32
N ILE A 188 -17.89 -12.03 4.14
CA ILE A 188 -18.67 -12.20 2.91
C ILE A 188 -19.18 -13.63 2.81
N LYS A 189 -20.43 -13.82 2.39
CA LYS A 189 -21.02 -15.14 2.15
C LYS A 189 -20.54 -15.67 0.80
N LEU A 190 -19.90 -16.84 0.79
CA LEU A 190 -19.39 -17.45 -0.43
C LEU A 190 -20.43 -18.35 -1.10
N TRP A 191 -21.08 -19.19 -0.30
CA TRP A 191 -22.13 -20.11 -0.70
C TRP A 191 -22.92 -20.59 0.53
N LYS A 192 -24.09 -21.17 0.26
CA LYS A 192 -24.98 -21.76 1.27
C LYS A 192 -25.41 -23.14 0.79
N LEU A 193 -25.33 -24.14 1.67
CA LEU A 193 -25.82 -25.49 1.43
C LEU A 193 -26.69 -25.92 2.63
N GLY A 194 -28.01 -25.91 2.44
CA GLY A 194 -28.95 -26.19 3.53
C GLY A 194 -28.80 -25.20 4.70
N PRO A 195 -28.67 -25.65 5.96
CA PRO A 195 -28.48 -24.76 7.12
C PRO A 195 -27.06 -24.18 7.20
N TYR A 196 -26.10 -24.68 6.41
CA TYR A 196 -24.71 -24.24 6.48
C TYR A 196 -24.44 -23.07 5.53
N THR A 197 -23.81 -22.02 6.06
CA THR A 197 -23.35 -20.87 5.26
C THR A 197 -21.84 -20.76 5.41
N HIS A 198 -21.12 -20.84 4.30
CA HIS A 198 -19.68 -20.64 4.30
C HIS A 198 -19.37 -19.16 4.07
N THR A 199 -18.53 -18.60 4.93
CA THR A 199 -18.13 -17.19 4.85
C THR A 199 -16.60 -17.05 4.85
N SER A 200 -16.10 -15.90 4.41
CA SER A 200 -14.66 -15.60 4.39
C SER A 200 -14.42 -14.16 4.83
N LEU A 201 -13.23 -13.89 5.38
CA LEU A 201 -12.69 -12.54 5.42
C LEU A 201 -12.35 -12.06 4.02
N LEU A 202 -12.23 -10.75 3.89
CA LEU A 202 -11.68 -10.09 2.71
C LEU A 202 -10.30 -9.55 3.09
N SER A 203 -9.27 -9.90 2.31
CA SER A 203 -7.94 -9.34 2.53
C SER A 203 -7.93 -7.84 2.25
N CYS A 204 -8.63 -7.39 1.21
CA CYS A 204 -8.66 -5.98 0.81
C CYS A 204 -9.18 -5.05 1.92
N THR A 205 -10.09 -5.49 2.80
CA THR A 205 -10.59 -4.61 3.87
C THR A 205 -9.49 -4.23 4.87
N SER A 206 -8.59 -5.18 5.17
CA SER A 206 -7.45 -4.93 6.04
C SER A 206 -6.46 -3.95 5.41
N GLU A 207 -6.15 -4.12 4.12
CA GLU A 207 -5.25 -3.23 3.37
C GLU A 207 -5.79 -1.79 3.26
N ILE A 208 -7.08 -1.67 2.91
CA ILE A 208 -7.75 -0.36 2.79
C ILE A 208 -7.67 0.38 4.13
N ALA A 209 -7.93 -0.34 5.23
CA ALA A 209 -7.88 0.24 6.57
C ALA A 209 -6.45 0.60 6.99
N GLY A 210 -5.45 -0.23 6.68
CA GLY A 210 -4.03 0.06 6.96
C GLY A 210 -3.53 1.31 6.25
N MET A 211 -3.90 1.49 4.98
CA MET A 211 -3.53 2.68 4.20
C MET A 211 -4.25 3.93 4.71
N ALA A 212 -5.54 3.83 5.05
CA ALA A 212 -6.30 4.93 5.64
C ALA A 212 -5.76 5.33 7.02
N PHE A 213 -5.38 4.34 7.83
CA PHE A 213 -4.71 4.54 9.12
C PHE A 213 -3.39 5.28 8.95
N ALA A 214 -2.50 4.80 8.08
CA ALA A 214 -1.19 5.42 7.85
C ALA A 214 -1.32 6.86 7.37
N LYS A 215 -2.22 7.12 6.42
CA LYS A 215 -2.55 8.46 5.94
C LYS A 215 -2.96 9.39 7.08
N ARG A 216 -3.92 8.93 7.88
CA ARG A 216 -4.51 9.74 8.96
C ARG A 216 -3.51 9.97 10.10
N LEU A 217 -2.78 8.94 10.51
CA LEU A 217 -1.82 8.99 11.61
C LEU A 217 -0.67 9.95 11.30
N LEU A 218 -0.15 9.91 10.08
CA LEU A 218 0.98 10.74 9.64
C LEU A 218 0.56 12.12 9.08
N GLY A 219 -0.75 12.39 8.98
CA GLY A 219 -1.25 13.65 8.43
C GLY A 219 -0.92 13.85 6.95
N LEU A 220 -0.91 12.77 6.16
CA LEU A 220 -0.57 12.84 4.73
C LEU A 220 -1.71 13.43 3.90
N ASN A 221 -1.36 14.27 2.93
CA ASN A 221 -2.31 14.89 2.00
C ASN A 221 -2.61 14.02 0.77
N PHE A 222 -2.03 12.82 0.67
CA PHE A 222 -2.20 11.88 -0.43
C PHE A 222 -2.42 10.45 0.12
N SER A 223 -2.86 9.52 -0.73
CA SER A 223 -3.03 8.12 -0.33
C SER A 223 -1.68 7.38 -0.30
N PRO A 224 -1.31 6.70 0.80
CA PRO A 224 -0.08 5.90 0.86
C PRO A 224 0.04 4.83 -0.24
N ASN A 225 -1.09 4.40 -0.81
CA ASN A 225 -1.15 3.48 -1.96
C ASN A 225 -0.34 3.95 -3.19
N VAL A 226 -0.02 5.24 -3.31
CA VAL A 226 0.92 5.74 -4.33
C VAL A 226 2.25 4.99 -4.26
N LEU A 227 2.66 4.58 -3.06
CA LEU A 227 3.89 3.84 -2.83
C LEU A 227 3.87 2.44 -3.48
N ASP A 228 2.71 1.82 -3.68
CA ASP A 228 2.61 0.51 -4.35
C ASP A 228 3.09 0.58 -5.80
N VAL A 229 2.87 1.71 -6.46
CA VAL A 229 3.37 1.96 -7.82
C VAL A 229 4.82 2.44 -7.77
N LEU A 230 5.09 3.47 -6.95
CA LEU A 230 6.39 4.11 -6.84
C LEU A 230 7.51 3.12 -6.47
N LEU A 231 7.25 2.27 -5.49
CA LEU A 231 8.26 1.37 -4.96
C LEU A 231 8.38 0.08 -5.77
N LEU A 232 7.40 -0.25 -6.61
CA LEU A 232 7.49 -1.35 -7.58
C LEU A 232 8.33 -0.98 -8.81
N TYR A 233 8.33 0.30 -9.19
CA TYR A 233 9.04 0.80 -10.38
C TYR A 233 10.51 0.35 -10.53
N PRO A 234 11.34 0.36 -9.48
CA PRO A 234 12.74 -0.10 -9.55
C PRO A 234 12.88 -1.61 -9.81
N HIS A 235 11.82 -2.39 -9.63
CA HIS A 235 11.84 -3.85 -9.67
C HIS A 235 11.11 -4.41 -10.90
N ASP A 236 9.89 -3.93 -11.18
CA ASP A 236 9.10 -4.31 -12.34
C ASP A 236 8.31 -3.12 -12.88
N ARG A 237 8.85 -2.49 -13.92
CA ARG A 237 8.25 -1.30 -14.55
C ARG A 237 6.96 -1.60 -15.28
N ASN A 238 6.87 -2.76 -15.92
CA ASN A 238 5.69 -3.10 -16.72
C ASN A 238 4.50 -3.28 -15.80
N GLU A 239 4.74 -3.94 -14.68
CA GLU A 239 3.74 -4.15 -13.67
C GLU A 239 3.36 -2.84 -12.95
N ALA A 240 4.34 -2.00 -12.56
CA ALA A 240 4.04 -0.69 -11.99
C ALA A 240 3.12 0.14 -12.90
N LYS A 241 3.39 0.14 -14.22
CA LYS A 241 2.53 0.79 -15.22
C LYS A 241 1.16 0.13 -15.36
N TYR A 242 1.09 -1.19 -15.24
CA TYR A 242 -0.18 -1.91 -15.24
C TYR A 242 -1.05 -1.49 -14.05
N ILE A 243 -0.48 -1.47 -12.84
CA ILE A 243 -1.16 -1.03 -11.62
C ILE A 243 -1.61 0.42 -11.73
N TYR A 244 -0.73 1.32 -12.15
CA TYR A 244 -1.08 2.72 -12.41
C TYR A 244 -2.31 2.83 -13.31
N LYS A 245 -2.32 2.14 -14.45
CA LYS A 245 -3.47 2.15 -15.38
C LYS A 245 -4.73 1.60 -14.72
N GLN A 246 -4.64 0.50 -13.97
CA GLN A 246 -5.81 -0.06 -13.27
C GLN A 246 -6.38 0.93 -12.25
N ILE A 247 -5.53 1.68 -11.53
CA ILE A 247 -6.00 2.71 -10.58
C ILE A 247 -6.67 3.87 -11.34
N MET A 248 -6.05 4.36 -12.42
CA MET A 248 -6.60 5.46 -13.23
C MET A 248 -7.90 5.06 -13.95
N ASP A 249 -8.02 3.84 -14.46
CA ASP A 249 -9.24 3.35 -15.11
C ASP A 249 -10.42 3.30 -14.13
N ASN A 250 -10.18 3.08 -12.84
CA ASN A 250 -11.22 3.17 -11.82
C ASN A 250 -11.71 4.62 -11.62
N GLU A 251 -10.87 5.63 -11.83
CA GLU A 251 -11.31 7.04 -11.78
C GLU A 251 -12.27 7.39 -12.92
N VAL A 252 -11.97 6.90 -14.13
CA VAL A 252 -12.75 7.22 -15.34
C VAL A 252 -14.11 6.50 -15.37
N ASN A 253 -14.21 5.29 -14.81
CA ASN A 253 -15.45 4.50 -14.84
C ASN A 253 -16.49 4.88 -13.76
N ILE A 254 -16.18 5.86 -12.90
CA ILE A 254 -17.04 6.30 -11.77
C ILE A 254 -17.54 7.74 -11.98
N ASN A 255 -16.90 8.50 -12.86
CA ASN A 255 -17.34 9.83 -13.28
C ASN A 255 -18.15 9.73 -14.58
#